data_AF-A0AAT9GSJ2-F1
#
_entry.id   AF-A0AAT9GSJ2-F1
#
_cell.length_a   1.000
_cell.length_b   1.000
_cell.length_c   1.000
_cell.angle_alpha   90.00
_cell.angle_beta   90.00
_cell.angle_gamma   90.00
#
_symmetry.space_group_name_H-M   'P 1'
#
loop_
_entity.id
_entity.type
_entity.pdbx_description
1 polymer ?
#
loop_
_entity_poly.entity_id
_entity_poly.type
_entity_poly.pdbx_seq_one_letter_code
_entity_poly.pdbx_strand_id
1 'polypeptide(L)'
;MINLADYVEENIKDMVKTLGCSECYLYKFNLVSDYSKFFEFIISSKKIVTLVISSGRSDREVIMENSNKIAKSKNVPLHIFLSDRIDENSFIICYRKS
;
A
#
# COMPACT_ATOMS: atom_id res chain seq x y z
N MET A 1 1.01 13.98 -1.66
CA MET A 1 2.08 12.98 -1.86
C MET A 1 3.02 13.10 -0.69
N ILE A 2 3.43 11.99 -0.09
CA ILE A 2 4.33 11.98 1.07
C ILE A 2 5.79 11.76 0.63
N ASN A 3 6.73 12.15 1.48
CA ASN A 3 8.10 11.65 1.41
C ASN A 3 8.16 10.28 2.11
N LEU A 4 8.40 9.22 1.34
CA LEU A 4 8.33 7.84 1.85
C LEU A 4 9.40 7.57 2.93
N ALA A 5 10.56 8.22 2.86
CA ALA A 5 11.68 8.05 3.81
C ALA A 5 11.31 8.38 5.27
N ASP A 6 10.26 9.17 5.47
CA ASP A 6 9.80 9.59 6.80
C ASP A 6 8.98 8.49 7.49
N TYR A 7 8.48 7.50 6.73
CA TYR A 7 7.51 6.51 7.22
C TYR A 7 7.96 5.05 7.10
N VAL A 8 8.99 4.75 6.31
CA VAL A 8 9.43 3.37 6.05
C VAL A 8 10.95 3.27 6.03
N GLU A 9 11.46 2.06 6.17
CA GLU A 9 12.87 1.73 6.11
C GLU A 9 13.45 2.04 4.72
N GLU A 10 14.74 2.40 4.68
CA GLU A 10 15.43 2.81 3.45
C GLU A 10 15.35 1.75 2.34
N ASN A 11 15.43 0.46 2.69
CA ASN A 11 15.28 -0.64 1.75
C ASN A 11 13.88 -0.70 1.10
N ILE A 12 12.80 -0.47 1.86
CA ILE A 12 11.44 -0.42 1.32
C ILE A 12 11.31 0.76 0.35
N LYS A 13 11.85 1.92 0.72
CA LYS A 13 11.87 3.11 -0.15
C LYS A 13 12.56 2.80 -1.49
N ASP A 14 13.73 2.16 -1.44
CA ASP A 14 14.51 1.82 -2.64
C ASP A 14 13.79 0.77 -3.51
N MET A 15 13.14 -0.22 -2.89
CA MET A 15 12.32 -1.20 -3.61
C MET A 15 11.12 -0.55 -4.31
N VAL A 16 10.38 0.33 -3.62
CA VAL A 16 9.26 1.09 -4.19
C VAL A 16 9.71 1.90 -5.41
N LYS A 17 10.87 2.55 -5.32
CA LYS A 17 11.47 3.30 -6.43
C LYS A 17 11.85 2.39 -7.59
N THR A 18 12.42 1.22 -7.31
CA THR A 18 12.81 0.22 -8.33
C THR A 18 11.61 -0.32 -9.09
N LEU A 19 10.46 -0.47 -8.42
CA LEU A 19 9.18 -0.83 -9.04
C LEU A 19 8.57 0.29 -9.90
N GLY A 20 9.18 1.48 -9.91
CA GLY A 20 8.72 2.62 -10.70
C GLY A 20 7.48 3.30 -10.15
N CYS A 21 7.16 3.10 -8.86
CA CYS A 21 6.10 3.85 -8.20
C CYS A 21 6.58 5.28 -7.91
N SER A 22 5.86 6.27 -8.44
CA SER A 22 6.23 7.69 -8.34
C SER A 22 5.35 8.49 -7.39
N GLU A 23 4.16 7.98 -7.06
CA GLU A 23 3.20 8.69 -6.22
C GLU A 23 2.85 7.84 -4.99
N CYS A 24 3.19 8.33 -3.81
CA CYS A 24 2.90 7.69 -2.54
C CYS A 24 1.98 8.55 -1.67
N TYR A 25 0.99 7.91 -1.05
CA TYR A 25 0.00 8.54 -0.19
C TYR A 25 -0.17 7.75 1.10
N LEU A 26 -0.19 8.47 2.22
CA LEU A 26 -0.48 7.94 3.55
C LEU A 26 -1.98 8.03 3.81
N TYR A 27 -2.56 6.95 4.31
CA TYR A 27 -3.96 6.84 4.71
C TYR A 27 -4.04 6.27 6.13
N LYS A 28 -5.22 6.42 6.75
CA LYS A 28 -5.52 5.85 8.07
C LYS A 28 -6.68 4.88 7.97
N PHE A 29 -6.52 3.68 8.52
CA PHE A 29 -7.56 2.65 8.50
C PHE A 29 -8.83 3.13 9.21
N ASN A 30 -8.71 3.78 10.37
CA ASN A 30 -9.86 4.29 11.11
C ASN A 30 -10.64 5.42 10.39
N LEU A 31 -10.11 6.02 9.33
CA LEU A 31 -10.81 7.00 8.50
C LEU A 31 -11.43 6.38 7.24
N VAL A 32 -11.17 5.10 6.99
CA VAL A 32 -11.70 4.35 5.85
C VAL A 32 -12.81 3.44 6.34
N SER A 33 -14.05 3.77 5.98
CA SER A 33 -15.24 3.01 6.41
C SER A 33 -15.27 1.58 5.84
N ASP A 34 -14.81 1.40 4.60
CA ASP A 34 -14.71 0.11 3.91
C ASP A 34 -13.39 0.03 3.15
N TYR A 35 -12.40 -0.66 3.75
CA TYR A 35 -11.06 -0.79 3.17
C TYR A 35 -11.07 -1.41 1.78
N SER A 36 -11.87 -2.46 1.58
CA SER A 36 -11.88 -3.21 0.32
C SER A 36 -12.38 -2.35 -0.83
N LYS A 37 -13.51 -1.65 -0.66
CA LYS A 37 -14.03 -0.73 -1.68
C LYS A 37 -13.10 0.44 -1.94
N PHE A 38 -12.52 1.00 -0.87
CA PHE A 38 -11.56 2.08 -0.98
C PHE A 38 -10.34 1.65 -1.80
N PHE A 39 -9.74 0.51 -1.45
CA PHE A 39 -8.55 0.00 -2.12
C PHE A 39 -8.86 -0.32 -3.59
N GLU A 40 -9.97 -0.99 -3.87
CA GLU A 40 -10.43 -1.27 -5.23
C GLU A 40 -10.54 -0.01 -6.08
N PHE A 41 -11.17 1.05 -5.54
CA PHE A 41 -11.32 2.33 -6.21
C PHE A 41 -9.96 2.96 -6.55
N ILE A 42 -9.02 2.98 -5.60
CA ILE A 42 -7.69 3.57 -5.80
C ILE A 42 -6.90 2.83 -6.87
N ILE A 43 -6.93 1.50 -6.89
CA ILE A 43 -6.05 0.71 -7.76
C ILE A 43 -6.59 0.49 -9.17
N SER A 44 -7.89 0.67 -9.41
CA SER A 44 -8.57 0.28 -10.66
C SER A 44 -8.01 0.91 -11.95
N SER A 45 -7.23 1.98 -11.86
CA SER A 45 -6.63 2.68 -13.01
C SER A 45 -5.09 2.64 -13.03
N LYS A 46 -4.46 1.84 -12.17
CA LYS A 46 -3.01 1.88 -11.91
C LYS A 46 -2.29 0.72 -12.60
N LYS A 47 -1.06 1.00 -13.07
CA LYS A 47 -0.21 -0.01 -13.73
C LYS A 47 0.48 -0.94 -12.75
N ILE A 48 0.98 -0.38 -11.64
CA ILE A 48 1.66 -1.10 -10.57
C ILE A 48 1.26 -0.41 -9.27
N VAL A 49 0.96 -1.22 -8.25
CA VAL A 49 0.63 -0.74 -6.91
C VAL A 49 1.56 -1.38 -5.90
N THR A 50 2.00 -0.57 -4.95
CA THR A 50 2.64 -1.04 -3.73
C THR A 50 1.80 -0.64 -2.53
N LEU A 51 1.56 -1.58 -1.63
CA LEU A 51 0.95 -1.36 -0.33
C LEU A 51 2.02 -1.52 0.75
N VAL A 52 2.15 -0.55 1.65
CA VAL A 52 2.96 -0.68 2.85
C VAL A 52 2.04 -0.61 4.06
N ILE A 53 2.12 -1.61 4.92
CA ILE A 53 1.37 -1.67 6.19
C ILE A 53 2.35 -1.95 7.33
N SER A 54 1.93 -1.66 8.56
CA SER A 54 2.75 -1.93 9.74
C SER A 54 2.90 -3.44 9.94
N SER A 55 4.11 -3.88 10.26
CA SER A 55 4.42 -5.24 10.67
C SER A 55 3.72 -5.63 11.98
N GLY A 56 3.48 -4.66 12.86
CA GLY A 56 2.88 -4.85 14.19
C GLY A 56 1.38 -5.15 14.17
N ARG A 57 0.69 -4.83 13.08
CA ARG A 57 -0.76 -5.06 12.96
C ARG A 57 -1.12 -6.54 13.12
N SER A 58 -2.04 -6.81 14.03
CA SER A 58 -2.58 -8.16 14.29
C SER A 58 -3.40 -8.72 13.13
N ASP A 59 -4.05 -7.84 12.34
CA ASP A 59 -4.88 -8.19 11.19
C ASP A 59 -4.15 -8.09 9.83
N ARG A 60 -2.82 -7.94 9.84
CA ARG A 60 -2.02 -7.73 8.61
C ARG A 60 -2.26 -8.81 7.55
N GLU A 61 -2.38 -10.08 7.94
CA GLU A 61 -2.58 -11.20 7.01
C GLU A 61 -3.93 -11.08 6.28
N VAL A 62 -4.98 -10.67 7.00
CA VAL A 62 -6.32 -10.43 6.43
C VAL A 62 -6.27 -9.29 5.43
N ILE A 63 -5.58 -8.19 5.78
CA ILE A 63 -5.42 -7.04 4.87
C ILE A 63 -4.64 -7.46 3.62
N MET A 64 -3.56 -8.21 3.78
CA MET A 64 -2.73 -8.70 2.67
C MET A 64 -3.52 -9.63 1.75
N GLU A 65 -4.26 -10.58 2.30
CA GLU A 65 -5.08 -11.51 1.52
C GLU A 65 -6.17 -10.77 0.74
N ASN A 66 -6.90 -9.86 1.40
CA ASN A 66 -7.94 -9.06 0.76
C ASN A 66 -7.37 -8.16 -0.34
N SER A 67 -6.25 -7.50 -0.09
CA SER A 67 -5.60 -6.63 -1.08
C SER A 67 -5.12 -7.42 -2.31
N ASN A 68 -4.57 -8.62 -2.09
CA ASN A 68 -4.18 -9.52 -3.19
C ASN A 68 -5.38 -9.98 -4.02
N LYS A 69 -6.50 -10.35 -3.38
CA LYS A 69 -7.74 -10.73 -4.09
C LYS A 69 -8.25 -9.59 -4.98
N ILE A 70 -8.27 -8.36 -4.46
CA ILE A 70 -8.72 -7.17 -5.20
C ILE A 70 -7.75 -6.85 -6.36
N ALA A 71 -6.44 -6.86 -6.12
CA ALA A 71 -5.46 -6.61 -7.16
C ALA A 71 -5.52 -7.64 -8.30
N LYS A 72 -5.68 -8.93 -7.95
CA LYS A 72 -5.86 -10.02 -8.91
C LYS A 72 -7.13 -9.86 -9.73
N SER A 73 -8.26 -9.46 -9.13
CA SER A 73 -9.51 -9.26 -9.86
C SER A 73 -9.45 -8.08 -10.85
N LYS A 74 -8.58 -7.10 -10.59
CA LYS A 74 -8.34 -5.95 -11.48
C LYS A 74 -7.18 -6.15 -12.46
N ASN A 75 -6.49 -7.29 -12.41
CA ASN A 75 -5.27 -7.55 -13.17
C ASN A 75 -4.18 -6.47 -12.94
N VAL A 76 -4.05 -6.02 -11.69
CA VAL A 76 -3.06 -5.01 -11.26
C VAL A 76 -1.96 -5.71 -10.46
N PRO A 77 -0.68 -5.60 -10.86
CA PRO A 77 0.45 -6.04 -10.04
C PRO A 77 0.47 -5.32 -8.69
N LEU A 78 0.41 -6.09 -7.61
CA LEU A 78 0.50 -5.61 -6.24
C LEU A 78 1.75 -6.16 -5.55
N HIS A 79 2.55 -5.26 -4.99
CA HIS A 79 3.63 -5.59 -4.06
C HIS A 79 3.25 -5.12 -2.66
N ILE A 80 3.47 -5.96 -1.65
CA ILE A 80 3.15 -5.61 -0.26
C ILE A 80 4.44 -5.64 0.54
N PHE A 81 4.70 -4.56 1.29
CA PHE A 81 5.80 -4.47 2.24
C PHE A 81 5.26 -4.30 3.66
N LEU A 82 5.98 -4.88 4.62
CA LEU A 82 5.77 -4.68 6.04
C LEU A 82 6.87 -3.75 6.55
N SER A 83 6.48 -2.71 7.29
CA SER A 83 7.39 -1.73 7.89
C SER A 83 7.19 -1.69 9.40
N ASP A 84 8.27 -1.62 10.16
CA ASP A 84 8.26 -1.39 11.60
C ASP A 84 8.14 0.12 11.92
N ARG A 85 8.40 0.99 10.93
CA ARG A 85 8.38 2.46 11.08
C ARG A 85 7.01 3.10 10.89
N ILE A 86 6.08 2.43 10.23
CA ILE A 86 4.73 2.96 10.00
C ILE A 86 3.81 2.61 11.18
N ASP A 87 3.03 3.60 11.61
CA ASP A 87 1.98 3.45 12.63
C ASP A 87 0.97 2.35 12.26
N GLU A 88 0.54 1.56 13.24
CA GLU A 88 -0.39 0.46 13.01
C GLU A 88 -1.68 0.92 12.38
N ASN A 89 -2.24 2.07 12.76
CA ASN A 89 -3.49 2.57 12.17
C ASN A 89 -3.28 3.25 10.79
N SER A 90 -2.07 3.23 10.25
CA SER A 90 -1.72 3.87 8.98
C SER A 90 -1.31 2.85 7.91
N PHE A 91 -1.52 3.22 6.65
CA PHE A 91 -1.02 2.47 5.50
C PHE A 91 -0.63 3.41 4.37
N ILE A 92 0.33 2.97 3.55
CA ILE A 92 0.78 3.73 2.40
C ILE A 92 0.40 2.98 1.14
N ILE A 93 -0.16 3.70 0.18
CA ILE A 93 -0.30 3.21 -1.19
C ILE A 93 0.63 4.03 -2.08
N CYS A 94 1.56 3.34 -2.72
CA CYS A 94 2.36 3.90 -3.80
C CYS A 94 1.90 3.32 -5.14
N TYR A 95 1.88 4.11 -6.20
CA TYR A 95 1.51 3.61 -7.52
C TYR A 95 2.24 4.30 -8.66
N ARG A 96 2.29 3.59 -9.79
CA ARG A 96 2.69 4.11 -11.10
C ARG A 96 1.43 4.47 -11.89
N LYS A 97 1.30 5.73 -12.31
CA LYS A 97 0.23 6.16 -13.21
C LYS A 97 0.34 5.46 -14.58
N SER A 98 -0.83 5.24 -15.18
CA SER A 98 -0.97 4.71 -16.54
C SER A 98 -0.34 5.65 -17.57
#